data_AF-A0A645BHW7-F1
#
_entry.id   AF-A0A645BHW7-F1
#
_cell.length_a   1.000
_cell.length_b   1.000
_cell.length_c   1.000
_cell.angle_alpha   90.00
_cell.angle_beta   90.00
_cell.angle_gamma   90.00
#
_symmetry.space_group_name_H-M   'P 1'
#
loop_
_entity.id
_entity.type
_entity.pdbx_description
1 polymer ?
#
loop_
_entity_poly.entity_id
_entity_poly.type
_entity_poly.pdbx_seq_one_letter_code
_entity_poly.pdbx_strand_id
1 'polypeptide(L)' 'MRDYGIGAQILSDLGLTSIRLITNNPAKRVGLSGYGITVTERVPIVIQDNRYNHDYLACKEEKMGHVLK' A
#
# COMPACT_ATOMS: atom_id res chain seq x y z
N MET A 1 -14.41 3.90 2.91
CA MET A 1 -13.07 4.50 2.70
C MET A 1 -12.23 4.17 3.93
N ARG A 2 -10.98 3.67 3.80
CA ARG A 2 -10.13 3.37 4.96
C ARG A 2 -9.28 4.60 5.30
N ASP A 3 -9.23 4.95 6.59
CA ASP A 3 -8.40 6.04 7.10
C ASP A 3 -6.98 5.50 7.37
N TYR A 4 -5.97 6.19 6.85
CA TYR A 4 -4.55 5.84 7.02
C TYR A 4 -3.79 6.89 7.86
N GLY A 5 -4.49 7.89 8.40
CA GLY A 5 -3.90 9.00 9.15
C GLY A 5 -3.18 8.55 10.42
N ILE A 6 -3.73 7.58 11.15
CA ILE A 6 -3.08 7.03 12.35
C ILE A 6 -1.73 6.38 12.01
N GLY A 7 -1.66 5.60 10.94
CA GLY A 7 -0.40 5.00 10.50
C GLY A 7 0.63 6.07 10.10
N ALA A 8 0.18 7.13 9.43
CA ALA A 8 1.04 8.24 9.05
C ALA A 8 1.57 9.02 10.27
N GLN A 9 0.74 9.24 11.31
CA GLN A 9 1.16 9.88 12.55
C GLN A 9 2.20 9.06 13.30
N ILE A 10 2.02 7.73 13.40
CA ILE A 10 2.99 6.84 14.03
C ILE A 10 4.34 6.93 13.31
N LEU A 11 4.34 6.85 11.97
CA LEU A 11 5.57 6.93 11.19
C LEU A 11 6.25 8.30 11.31
N SER A 12 5.46 9.38 11.41
CA SER A 12 5.97 10.73 11.62
C SER A 12 6.57 10.92 13.03
N ASP A 13 5.91 10.40 14.06
CA ASP A 13 6.40 10.40 15.44
C ASP A 13 7.72 9.63 15.60
N LEU A 14 7.87 8.53 14.85
CA LEU A 14 9.13 7.80 14.72
C LEU A 14 10.23 8.55 13.94
N GLY A 15 9.93 9.74 13.41
CA GLY A 15 10.88 10.62 12.71
C GLY A 15 11.14 10.26 11.24
N LEU A 16 10.30 9.43 10.62
CA LEU A 16 10.50 9.05 9.21
C LEU A 16 10.04 10.17 8.27
N THR A 17 10.89 10.50 7.31
CA THR A 17 10.61 11.51 6.26
C THR A 17 10.52 10.90 4.87
N SER A 18 11.11 9.72 4.67
CA SER A 18 11.07 8.97 3.42
C SER A 18 10.95 7.47 3.67
N ILE A 19 10.10 6.79 2.90
CA ILE A 19 9.86 5.36 3.03
C ILE A 19 9.75 4.66 1.68
N ARG A 20 10.16 3.39 1.67
CA ARG A 20 9.78 2.44 0.61
C ARG A 20 8.54 1.70 1.06
N LEU A 21 7.42 1.98 0.40
CA LEU A 21 6.13 1.46 0.82
C LEU A 21 5.87 0.11 0.17
N ILE A 22 5.76 -0.92 1.02
CA ILE A 22 5.38 -2.26 0.60
C ILE A 22 3.85 -2.30 0.40
N THR A 23 3.37 -2.26 -0.84
CA THR A 23 1.93 -2.28 -1.15
C THR A 23 1.63 -2.65 -2.60
N ASN A 24 0.58 -3.47 -2.79
CA ASN A 24 0.01 -3.72 -4.13
C ASN A 24 -1.06 -2.70 -4.52
N ASN A 25 -1.57 -1.92 -3.56
CA ASN A 25 -2.63 -0.93 -3.80
C ASN A 25 -2.02 0.44 -4.14
N PRO A 26 -2.27 0.99 -5.35
CA PRO A 26 -1.72 2.28 -5.80
C PRO A 26 -2.35 3.50 -5.09
N ALA A 27 -3.58 3.40 -4.58
CA ALA A 27 -4.29 4.51 -3.94
C ALA A 27 -3.71 4.90 -2.55
N LYS A 28 -2.79 4.10 -2.00
CA LYS A 28 -2.18 4.37 -0.69
C LYS A 28 -1.16 5.51 -0.68
N ARG A 29 -0.79 6.08 -1.83
CA ARG A 29 0.19 7.20 -1.89
C ARG A 29 -0.35 8.52 -1.31
N VAL A 30 -1.64 8.79 -1.47
CA VAL A 30 -2.19 10.14 -1.23
C VAL A 30 -2.29 10.49 0.27
N GLY A 31 -2.39 9.49 1.14
CA GLY A 31 -2.58 9.71 2.59
C GLY A 31 -1.32 10.06 3.38
N LEU A 32 -0.13 9.79 2.86
CA LEU A 32 1.15 9.93 3.59
C LEU A 32 1.83 11.28 3.35
N SER A 33 1.64 11.87 2.17
CA SER A 33 2.26 13.14 1.79
C SER A 33 1.88 14.30 2.72
N GLY A 34 0.65 14.29 3.24
CA GLY A 34 0.16 15.31 4.18
C GLY A 34 0.83 15.29 5.55
N TYR A 35 1.57 14.23 5.88
CA TYR A 35 2.30 14.06 7.14
C TYR A 35 3.81 14.26 6.97
N GLY A 36 4.25 14.83 5.84
CA GLY A 36 5.68 15.04 5.54
C GLY A 36 6.44 13.76 5.17
N ILE A 37 5.72 12.66 4.89
CA ILE A 37 6.32 11.37 4.56
C ILE A 37 6.31 11.17 3.05
N THR A 38 7.51 11.11 2.47
CA THR A 38 7.69 10.89 1.03
C THR A 38 7.81 9.40 0.72
N VAL A 39 6.91 8.86 -0.10
CA VAL A 39 7.05 7.49 -0.63
C VAL A 39 8.04 7.52 -1.79
N THR A 40 9.26 7.05 -1.57
CA THR A 40 10.35 7.05 -2.55
C THR A 40 10.27 5.88 -3.52
N GLU A 41 9.72 4.75 -3.08
CA GLU A 41 9.58 3.54 -3.88
C GLU A 41 8.32 2.78 -3.47
N ARG A 42 7.68 2.09 -4.42
CA ARG A 42 6.66 1.08 -4.14
C ARG A 42 7.26 -0.30 -4.32
N VAL A 43 7.32 -1.06 -3.25
CA VAL A 43 7.76 -2.46 -3.29
C VAL A 43 6.53 -3.35 -3.40
N PRO A 44 6.36 -4.12 -4.50
CA PRO A 44 5.23 -5.03 -4.64
C PRO A 44 5.35 -6.19 -3.65
N ILE A 45 4.20 -6.66 -3.17
CA ILE A 45 4.06 -7.90 -2.43
C ILE A 45 3.67 -8.98 -3.45
N VAL A 46 4.67 -9.69 -3.98
CA VAL A 46 4.44 -10.81 -4.88
C VAL A 46 4.14 -12.04 -4.05
N ILE A 47 2.93 -12.58 -4.17
CA ILE A 47 2.52 -13.83 -3.52
C ILE A 47 1.94 -14.72 -4.61
N GLN A 48 2.37 -15.97 -4.66
CA GLN A 48 1.69 -16.97 -5.47
C GLN A 48 0.27 -17.16 -4.93
N ASP A 49 -0.69 -17.12 -5.84
CA ASP A 49 -2.05 -17.49 -5.53
C ASP A 49 -2.14 -18.99 -5.20
N ASN A 50 -3.23 -19.35 -4.55
CA ASN A 50 -3.61 -20.71 -4.26
C ASN A 50 -5.10 -20.86 -4.55
N ARG A 51 -5.58 -22.11 -4.57
CA ARG A 51 -6.98 -22.44 -4.89
C ARG A 51 -8.04 -21.72 -4.06
N TYR A 52 -7.69 -21.16 -2.90
CA TYR A 52 -8.61 -20.47 -2.01
C TYR A 52 -8.61 -18.95 -2.16
N ASN A 53 -7.52 -18.36 -2.66
CA ASN A 53 -7.36 -16.91 -2.76
C ASN A 53 -7.30 -16.41 -4.22
N HIS A 54 -7.29 -17.30 -5.21
CA HIS A 54 -7.28 -16.97 -6.64
C HIS A 54 -8.36 -15.93 -7.00
N ASP A 55 -9.63 -16.24 -6.73
CA ASP A 55 -10.75 -15.36 -7.12
C ASP A 55 -10.75 -14.02 -6.36
N TYR A 56 -10.27 -14.05 -5.12
CA TYR A 56 -10.11 -12.84 -4.30
C TYR A 56 -9.01 -11.92 -4.85
N LEU A 57 -7.89 -12.51 -5.27
CA LEU A 57 -6.76 -11.79 -5.86
C LEU A 57 -7.13 -11.25 -7.25
N ALA A 58 -7.80 -12.05 -8.09
CA ALA A 58 -8.32 -11.63 -9.39
C ALA A 58 -9.27 -10.42 -9.26
N CYS A 59 -10.23 -10.48 -8.32
CA CYS A 59 -11.15 -9.37 -8.05
C CYS A 59 -10.42 -8.10 -7.59
N LYS A 60 -9.32 -8.24 -6.84
CA LYS A 60 -8.49 -7.09 -6.41
C LYS A 60 -7.68 -6.49 -7.54
N GLU A 61 -7.16 -7.30 -8.46
CA GLU A 61 -6.48 -6.83 -9.66
C GLU A 61 -7.47 -6.06 -10.55
N GLU A 62 -8.59 -6.68 -10.91
CA GLU A 62 -9.58 -6.11 -11.83
C GLU A 62 -10.28 -4.86 -11.28
N LYS A 63 -10.71 -4.88 -10.01
CA LYS A 63 -11.54 -3.79 -9.46
C LYS A 63 -10.76 -2.72 -8.72
N MET A 64 -9.55 -3.01 -8.25
CA MET A 64 -8.77 -2.10 -7.40
C MET A 64 -7.39 -1.76 -7.98
N GLY A 65 -7.06 -2.26 -9.17
CA GLY A 65 -5.79 -2.00 -9.85
C GLY A 65 -4.59 -2.54 -9.07
N HIS A 66 -4.78 -3.62 -8.31
CA HIS A 66 -3.66 -4.26 -7.61
C HIS A 66 -2.68 -4.84 -8.63
N VAL A 67 -1.39 -4.57 -8.45
CA VAL A 67 -0.34 -5.22 -9.23
C VAL A 67 0.14 -6.43 -8.43
N LEU A 68 -0.11 -7.63 -8.95
CA LEU A 68 0.22 -8.91 -8.30
C LEU A 68 1.35 -9.68 -9.01
N LYS A 69 1.93 -9.11 -10.07
CA LYS A 69 3.06 -9.65 -10.83
C LYS A 69 4.33 -8.86 -10.53
#